data_AF-A0A972AND7-F1
#
_entry.id   AF-A0A972AND7-F1
#
_cell.length_a   1.000
_cell.length_b   1.000
_cell.length_c   1.000
_cell.angle_alpha   90.00
_cell.angle_beta   90.00
_cell.angle_gamma   90.00
#
_symmetry.space_group_name_H-M   'P 1'
#
loop_
_entity.id
_entity.type
_entity.pdbx_description
1 polymer ?
#
loop_
_entity_poly.entity_id
_entity_poly.type
_entity_poly.pdbx_seq_one_letter_code
_entity_poly.pdbx_strand_id
1 'polypeptide(L)' 'MTVRCPACGGLQVGKVGSDQFYCWNCYLEFNFHKGRVNLYEVAEDGSLIAMDNSSEMI' A
#
# COMPACT_ATOMS: atom_id res chain seq x y z
N MET A 1 -3.82 11.72 13.38
CA MET A 1 -4.26 10.58 12.54
C MET A 1 -3.12 9.58 12.50
N THR A 2 -3.33 8.35 12.97
CA THR A 2 -2.31 7.31 12.89
C THR A 2 -2.57 6.48 11.64
N VAL A 3 -1.68 6.55 10.66
CA VAL A 3 -1.75 5.67 9.49
C VAL A 3 -1.41 4.26 9.93
N ARG A 4 -2.21 3.28 9.51
CA ARG A 4 -2.00 1.86 9.79
C ARG A 4 -1.87 1.12 8.48
N CYS A 5 -1.06 0.08 8.47
CA CYS A 5 -0.98 -0.79 7.31
C CYS A 5 -2.36 -1.40 7.03
N PRO A 6 -2.91 -1.28 5.82
CA PRO A 6 -4.20 -1.89 5.49
C PRO A 6 -4.12 -3.43 5.42
N ALA A 7 -2.92 -4.01 5.25
CA ALA A 7 -2.72 -5.45 5.20
C ALA A 7 -2.61 -6.11 6.59
N CYS A 8 -1.81 -5.55 7.51
CA CYS A 8 -1.58 -6.14 8.84
C CYS A 8 -2.11 -5.32 10.02
N GLY A 9 -2.65 -4.12 9.78
CA GLY A 9 -3.07 -3.19 10.85
C GLY A 9 -1.92 -2.59 11.66
N GLY A 10 -0.67 -2.90 11.30
CA GLY A 10 0.53 -2.47 12.02
C GLY A 10 0.81 -0.97 11.93
N LEU A 11 1.54 -0.48 12.93
CA LEU A 11 2.01 0.92 13.02
C LEU A 11 3.38 1.15 12.40
N GLN A 12 4.04 0.07 11.96
CA GLN A 12 5.34 0.09 11.30
C GLN A 12 5.17 0.49 9.82
N VAL A 13 4.54 1.65 9.60
CA VAL A 13 4.34 2.28 8.30
C VAL A 13 5.14 3.58 8.24
N GLY A 14 5.98 3.70 7.22
CA GLY A 14 6.75 4.90 6.91
C GLY A 14 6.11 5.69 5.79
N LYS A 15 6.23 7.02 5.82
CA LYS A 15 5.84 7.89 4.70
C LYS A 15 7.00 7.97 3.71
N VAL A 16 6.77 7.56 2.46
CA VAL A 16 7.80 7.53 1.39
C VAL A 16 7.56 8.58 0.31
N GLY A 17 6.38 9.20 0.28
CA GLY A 17 6.03 10.30 -0.62
C GLY A 17 4.88 11.15 -0.08
N SER A 18 4.36 12.12 -0.84
CA SER A 18 3.34 13.08 -0.36
C SER A 18 2.08 12.41 0.22
N ASP A 19 1.60 11.35 -0.43
CA ASP A 19 0.42 10.56 -0.04
C ASP A 19 0.69 9.05 -0.21
N GLN A 20 1.96 8.65 -0.07
CA GLN A 20 2.48 7.30 -0.26
C GLN A 20 3.09 6.80 1.05
N PHE A 21 2.71 5.60 1.45
CA PHE A 21 3.10 4.96 2.70
C PHE A 21 3.58 3.55 2.44
N TYR A 22 4.62 3.13 3.14
CA TYR A 22 5.23 1.83 3.00
C TYR A 22 5.23 1.09 4.34
N CYS A 23 4.81 -0.17 4.35
CA CYS A 23 4.85 -1.02 5.52
C CYS A 23 6.09 -1.92 5.51
N TRP A 24 6.93 -1.77 6.53
CA TRP A 24 8.17 -2.53 6.67
C TRP A 24 7.95 -4.02 6.96
N ASN A 25 6.80 -4.39 7.55
CA ASN A 25 6.50 -5.79 7.87
C ASN A 25 5.84 -6.54 6.71
N CYS A 26 5.02 -5.84 5.92
CA CYS A 26 4.28 -6.44 4.82
C CYS A 26 4.97 -6.29 3.46
N TYR A 27 6.07 -5.51 3.40
CA TYR A 27 6.70 -5.12 2.14
C TYR A 27 5.66 -4.59 1.15
N LEU A 28 4.79 -3.71 1.64
CA LEU A 28 3.64 -3.21 0.88
C LEU A 28 3.60 -1.69 0.93
N GLU A 29 3.54 -1.08 -0.25
CA GLU A 29 3.32 0.34 -0.45
C GLU A 29 1.84 0.62 -0.71
N PHE A 30 1.34 1.75 -0.22
CA PHE A 30 -0.03 2.15 -0.41
C PHE A 30 -0.21 3.65 -0.38
N ASN A 31 -1.21 4.13 -1.11
CA ASN A 31 -1.45 5.55 -1.30
C ASN A 31 -2.93 5.88 -1.20
N PHE A 32 -3.24 7.04 -0.64
CA PHE A 32 -4.61 7.56 -0.59
C PHE A 32 -4.78 8.64 -1.66
N HIS A 33 -5.41 8.29 -2.78
CA HIS A 33 -5.68 9.25 -3.85
C HIS A 33 -7.18 9.38 -4.09
N LYS A 34 -7.73 10.58 -3.92
CA LYS A 34 -9.15 10.90 -4.17
C LYS A 34 -10.15 9.94 -3.48
N GLY A 35 -9.84 9.50 -2.26
CA GLY A 35 -10.69 8.58 -1.50
C GLY A 35 -10.59 7.11 -1.94
N ARG A 36 -9.70 6.79 -2.88
CA ARG A 36 -9.31 5.41 -3.21
C ARG A 36 -7.98 5.09 -2.56
N VAL A 37 -7.85 3.86 -2.06
CA VAL A 37 -6.56 3.33 -1.61
C VAL A 37 -5.98 2.52 -2.75
N ASN A 38 -4.80 2.90 -3.23
CA ASN A 38 -4.03 2.09 -4.16
C ASN A 38 -3.04 1.29 -3.34
N LEU A 39 -2.98 -0.02 -3.57
CA LEU A 39 -2.09 -0.95 -2.87
C LEU A 39 -1.07 -1.46 -3.89
N TYR A 40 0.19 -1.51 -3.48
CA TYR A 40 1.31 -2.00 -4.28
C TYR A 40 2.13 -2.96 -3.43
N GLU A 41 2.14 -4.23 -3.80
CA GLU A 41 3.01 -5.21 -3.19
C GLU A 41 4.44 -5.03 -3.72
N VAL A 42 5.42 -5.01 -2.82
CA VAL A 42 6.82 -4.95 -3.22
C VAL A 42 7.33 -6.38 -3.35
N ALA A 43 7.60 -6.79 -4.58
CA ALA A 43 8.18 -8.09 -4.89
C ALA A 43 9.60 -8.21 -4.32
N GLU A 44 10.13 -9.42 -4.25
CA GLU A 44 11.46 -9.72 -3.72
C GLU A 44 12.60 -8.98 -4.45
N ASP A 45 12.41 -8.73 -5.74
CA ASP A 45 13.33 -7.96 -6.59
C ASP A 45 13.21 -6.43 -6.40
N GLY A 46 12.25 -5.97 -5.58
CA GLY A 46 11.96 -4.55 -5.37
C GLY A 46 10.99 -3.94 -6.37
N SER A 47 10.46 -4.74 -7.31
CA SER A 47 9.42 -4.32 -8.24
C SER A 47 8.08 -4.10 -7.54
N LEU A 48 7.33 -3.06 -7.94
CA LEU A 48 6.02 -2.73 -7.38
C LEU A 48 4.90 -3.38 -8.20
N ILE A 49 4.15 -4.28 -7.58
CA ILE A 49 3.00 -4.98 -8.17
C ILE A 49 1.71 -4.35 -7.66
N ALA A 50 0.96 -3.69 -8.53
CA ALA A 50 -0.31 -3.06 -8.16
C ALA A 50 -1.35 -4.14 -7.79
N MET A 51 -1.82 -4.10 -6.55
CA MET A 51 -2.90 -4.94 -6.03
C MET A 51 -4.22 -4.18 -6.21
N ASP A 52 -4.68 -4.09 -7.46
CA ASP A 52 -5.95 -3.45 -7.78
C ASP A 52 -7.11 -4.33 -7.30
N ASN A 53 -7.92 -3.83 -6.35
CA ASN A 53 -9.13 -4.50 -5.86
C ASN A 53 -10.37 -4.06 -6.67
N SER A 54 -10.27 -3.96 -7.99
CA SER A 54 -11.45 -4.03 -8.87
C SER A 54 -11.58 -5.44 -9.42
N SER A 55 -12.33 -6.25 -8.67
CA SER A 55 -13.08 -7.36 -9.25
C SER A 55 -13.97 -6.83 -10.38
N GLU A 56 -14.01 -7.59 -11.47
CA GLU A 56 -15.01 -7.62 -12.54
C GLU A 56 -14.85 -6.54 -13.65
N MET A 57 -14.91 -6.88 -14.95
CA MET A 57 -15.43 -8.10 -15.59
C MET A 57 -15.21 -8.07 -17.11
N ILE A 58 -15.24 -9.29 -17.69
CA ILE A 58 -15.47 -9.66 -19.12
C ILE A 58 -14.22 -9.73 -20.01
#